data_AF-A0A662DP86-F1
#
_entry.id   AF-A0A662DP86-F1
#
_cell.length_a   1.000
_cell.length_b   1.000
_cell.length_c   1.000
_cell.angle_alpha   90.00
_cell.angle_beta   90.00
_cell.angle_gamma   90.00
#
_symmetry.space_group_name_H-M   'P 1'
#
loop_
_entity.id
_entity.type
_entity.pdbx_description
1 polymer ?
#
loop_
_entity_poly.entity_id
_entity_poly.type
_entity_poly.pdbx_seq_one_letter_code
_entity_poly.pdbx_strand_id
1 'polypeptide(L)' 'MYFHDTDTDFGFTLPRADVDHAELNKKGLMKQAVVHMKDGSSFVFDYGMLNPKKLIAAINN' A
#
# COMPACT_ATOMS: atom_id res chain seq x y z
N MET A 1 9.93 1.76 -15.35
CA MET A 1 9.55 0.34 -15.18
C MET A 1 10.75 -0.37 -14.58
N TYR A 2 10.67 -0.78 -13.32
CA TYR A 2 11.74 -1.53 -12.67
C TYR A 2 11.14 -2.79 -12.07
N PHE A 3 11.49 -3.94 -12.67
CA PHE A 3 11.25 -5.26 -12.13
C PHE A 3 12.53 -5.68 -11.40
N HIS A 4 12.40 -6.01 -10.12
CA HIS A 4 13.45 -6.71 -9.39
C HIS A 4 12.89 -8.10 -9.09
N ASP A 5 13.46 -9.11 -9.75
CA ASP A 5 13.16 -10.51 -9.55
C ASP A 5 14.40 -11.14 -8.90
N THR A 6 14.23 -11.55 -7.64
CA THR A 6 15.12 -12.50 -6.98
C THR A 6 14.26 -13.49 -6.19
N ASP A 7 13.58 -14.37 -6.93
CA ASP A 7 13.11 -15.74 -6.60
C ASP A 7 12.18 -15.97 -5.38
N THR A 8 12.02 -15.04 -4.44
CA THR A 8 10.99 -15.10 -3.38
C THR A 8 10.42 -13.76 -2.95
N ASP A 9 11.03 -12.65 -3.34
CA ASP A 9 10.59 -11.30 -2.96
C ASP A 9 10.20 -10.50 -4.22
N PHE A 10 8.90 -10.27 -4.39
CA PHE A 10 8.39 -9.37 -5.42
C PHE A 10 8.28 -7.96 -4.83
N GLY A 11 9.16 -7.06 -5.29
CA GLY A 11 9.12 -5.64 -4.96
C GLY A 11 8.52 -4.83 -6.10
N PHE A 12 7.49 -4.03 -5.82
CA PHE A 12 6.99 -3.03 -6.75
C PHE A 12 7.12 -1.64 -6.13
N THR A 13 7.52 -0.66 -6.94
CA THR A 13 7.58 0.74 -6.53
C THR A 13 6.34 1.45 -7.05
N LEU A 14 5.54 2.01 -6.14
CA LEU A 14 4.43 2.89 -6.49
C LEU A 14 4.96 4.32 -6.59
N PRO A 15 4.92 4.97 -7.76
CA PRO A 15 5.28 6.37 -7.88
C PRO A 15 4.30 7.22 -7.07
N ARG A 16 4.81 8.06 -6.17
CA ARG A 16 3.96 8.90 -5.31
C ARG A 16 3.00 9.79 -6.10
N ALA A 17 3.42 10.24 -7.28
CA ALA A 17 2.62 11.06 -8.18
C ALA A 17 1.37 10.35 -8.72
N ASP A 18 1.40 9.01 -8.77
CA ASP A 18 0.32 8.18 -9.30
C ASP A 18 -0.62 7.69 -8.19
N VAL A 19 -0.22 7.86 -6.92
CA VAL A 19 -1.09 7.63 -5.77
C VAL A 19 -2.10 8.77 -5.69
N ASP A 20 -3.38 8.43 -5.65
CA ASP A 20 -4.46 9.38 -5.42
C ASP A 20 -4.58 9.64 -3.91
N HIS A 21 -4.89 8.60 -3.15
CA HIS A 21 -4.95 8.66 -1.69
C HIS A 21 -4.73 7.28 -1.05
N ALA A 22 -4.39 7.27 0.24
CA ALA A 22 -4.33 6.05 1.03
C ALA A 22 -5.23 6.13 2.25
N GLU A 23 -5.93 5.02 2.55
CA GLU A 23 -6.88 4.92 3.64
C GLU A 23 -6.66 3.66 4.48
N LEU A 24 -7.28 3.67 5.67
CA LEU A 24 -7.16 2.60 6.65
C LEU A 24 -8.50 1.88 6.71
N ASN A 25 -8.55 0.67 6.15
CA ASN A 25 -9.74 -0.17 6.18
C ASN A 25 -9.68 -1.17 7.35
N LYS A 26 -10.83 -1.64 7.81
CA LYS A 26 -10.93 -2.70 8.83
C LYS A 26 -11.68 -3.88 8.25
N LYS A 27 -11.01 -5.04 8.19
CA LYS A 27 -11.62 -6.31 7.80
C LYS A 27 -11.71 -7.20 9.04
N GLY A 28 -12.86 -7.14 9.71
CA GLY A 28 -13.05 -7.78 11.01
C GLY A 28 -12.14 -7.18 12.09
N LEU A 29 -11.30 -8.00 12.72
CA LEU A 29 -10.32 -7.58 13.74
C LEU A 29 -9.01 -7.05 13.12
N MET A 30 -8.77 -7.25 11.82
CA MET A 30 -7.54 -6.87 11.14
C MET A 30 -7.65 -5.47 10.56
N LYS A 31 -6.53 -4.74 10.60
CA LYS A 31 -6.40 -3.43 9.94
C LYS A 31 -5.71 -3.61 8.60
N GLN A 32 -6.25 -2.96 7.59
CA GLN A 32 -5.72 -2.94 6.24
C GLN A 32 -5.31 -1.52 5.89
N ALA A 33 -4.21 -1.35 5.18
CA ALA A 33 -3.94 -0.12 4.46
C ALA A 33 -4.34 -0.35 3.01
N VAL A 34 -5.21 0.52 2.48
CA VAL A 34 -5.62 0.49 1.08
C VAL A 34 -5.04 1.72 0.41
N VAL A 35 -4.26 1.52 -0.64
CA VAL A 35 -3.70 2.60 -1.45
C VAL A 35 -4.44 2.63 -2.77
N HIS A 36 -5.10 3.75 -3.05
CA HIS A 36 -5.83 4.00 -4.28
C HIS A 36 -4.95 4.78 -5.25
N MET A 37 -4.82 4.27 -6.46
CA MET A 37 -4.05 4.87 -7.54
C MET A 37 -4.98 5.69 -8.44
N LYS A 38 -4.41 6.68 -9.13
CA LYS A 38 -5.14 7.55 -10.07
C LYS A 38 -5.65 6.80 -11.31
N ASP A 39 -5.06 5.66 -11.64
CA ASP A 39 -5.51 4.79 -12.74
C ASP A 39 -6.72 3.91 -12.38
N GLY A 40 -7.21 4.00 -11.13
CA GLY A 40 -8.32 3.22 -10.61
C GLY A 40 -7.92 1.86 -10.02
N SER A 41 -6.63 1.51 -10.00
CA SER A 41 -6.15 0.34 -9.29
C SER A 41 -6.05 0.57 -7.77
N SER A 42 -6.19 -0.50 -6.98
CA SER A 42 -6.09 -0.44 -5.52
C SER A 42 -5.15 -1.53 -5.02
N PHE A 43 -4.25 -1.16 -4.10
CA PHE A 43 -3.34 -2.08 -3.42
C PHE A 43 -3.75 -2.22 -1.96
N VAL A 44 -4.06 -3.46 -1.55
CA VAL A 44 -4.48 -3.76 -0.18
C VAL A 44 -3.33 -4.43 0.55
N PHE A 45 -2.92 -3.84 1.66
CA PHE A 45 -1.89 -4.36 2.55
C PHE A 45 -2.55 -4.83 3.85
N ASP A 46 -2.64 -6.14 4.01
CA ASP A 46 -3.13 -6.81 5.21
C ASP A 46 -2.09 -6.75 6.33
N TYR A 47 -2.22 -5.75 7.19
CA TYR A 47 -1.34 -5.62 8.34
C TYR A 47 -1.99 -6.23 9.57
N GLY A 48 -1.73 -7.51 9.78
CA GLY A 48 -2.12 -8.19 11.02
C GLY A 48 -1.64 -7.43 12.27
N MET A 49 -0.34 -7.08 12.33
CA MET A 49 0.31 -6.51 13.53
C MET A 49 1.25 -5.31 13.28
N LEU A 50 1.49 -4.91 12.03
CA LEU A 50 2.23 -3.68 11.71
C LEU A 50 1.29 -2.47 11.84
N ASN A 51 1.80 -1.31 12.26
CA ASN A 51 0.98 -0.12 12.51
C ASN A 51 0.68 0.64 11.20
N PRO A 52 -0.50 0.45 10.57
CA PRO A 52 -0.78 0.98 9.24
C PRO A 52 -0.90 2.52 9.24
N LYS A 53 -1.01 3.15 10.42
CA LYS A 53 -1.03 4.60 10.55
C LYS A 53 0.26 5.25 10.07
N LYS A 54 1.43 4.65 10.38
CA LYS A 54 2.72 5.21 9.96
C LYS A 54 2.90 5.12 8.45
N LEU A 55 2.44 4.03 7.84
CA LEU A 55 2.48 3.86 6.40
C LEU A 55 1.60 4.89 5.69
N ILE A 56 0.34 5.02 6.11
CA ILE A 56 -0.58 6.00 5.52
C ILE A 56 -0.07 7.43 5.70
N ALA A 57 0.50 7.76 6.86
CA ALA A 57 1.10 9.08 7.09
C ALA A 57 2.33 9.34 6.20
N ALA A 58 3.15 8.32 5.95
CA ALA A 58 4.29 8.43 5.03
C ALA A 58 3.84 8.53 3.58
N ILE A 59 2.77 7.83 3.20
CA ILE A 59 2.18 7.90 1.87
C ILE A 59 1.48 9.24 1.66
N ASN A 60 0.85 9.85 2.65
CA ASN A 60 0.11 11.11 2.45
C ASN A 60 0.95 12.39 2.59
N ASN A 61 2.21 12.32 3.05
CA ASN A 61 3.17 13.43 2.90
C ASN A 61 3.67 13.56 1.45
#